data_AF-A0AAV5HWI7-F1
#
_entry.id   AF-A0AAV5HWI7-F1
#
_cell.length_a   1.000
_cell.length_b   1.000
_cell.length_c   1.000
_cell.angle_alpha   90.00
_cell.angle_beta   90.00
_cell.angle_gamma   90.00
#
_symmetry.space_group_name_H-M   'P 1'
#
loop_
_entity.id
_entity.type
_entity.pdbx_description
1 polymer ?
#
loop_
_entity_poly.entity_id
_entity_poly.type
_entity_poly.pdbx_seq_one_letter_code
_entity_poly.pdbx_strand_id
1 'polypeptide(L)'
;MAKILSLASKRSFMASTMLLFSLLMAILSTTSAQIGVCYGMLGNNLPPRPEVIALYNQYNIRRMRLYDPDQAALQALGGTNIEDISLNYALFADPAPVVQDGSLQYHNLFDAILDAVYAALEKSGGGNLEIVISESGWPTDGGTATTVDNARTYNNNLIQHVKGGTPKKPGKPIETYIFALFDENNKEPEYEKHFGLFSPNKQLKYPVNFN
;
A
#
# COMPACT_ATOMS: atom_id res chain seq x y z
N MET A 1 -48.88 -41.01 -3.47
CA MET A 1 -48.59 -39.80 -2.66
C MET A 1 -47.23 -39.88 -1.94
N ALA A 2 -46.95 -40.92 -1.15
CA ALA A 2 -45.70 -41.04 -0.36
C ALA A 2 -44.36 -40.97 -1.13
N LYS A 3 -44.29 -41.52 -2.35
CA LYS A 3 -43.06 -41.52 -3.19
C LYS A 3 -42.68 -40.11 -3.68
N ILE A 4 -43.68 -39.26 -3.94
CA ILE A 4 -43.50 -37.87 -4.42
C ILE A 4 -43.03 -36.96 -3.27
N LEU A 5 -43.61 -37.14 -2.07
CA LEU A 5 -43.18 -36.45 -0.84
C LEU A 5 -41.72 -36.80 -0.46
N SER A 6 -41.31 -38.06 -0.64
CA SER A 6 -39.93 -38.50 -0.41
C SER A 6 -38.92 -37.86 -1.37
N LEU A 7 -39.27 -37.75 -2.67
CA LEU A 7 -38.41 -37.09 -3.65
C LEU A 7 -38.31 -35.57 -3.41
N ALA A 8 -39.42 -34.92 -3.04
CA ALA A 8 -39.44 -33.50 -2.72
C ALA A 8 -38.59 -33.17 -1.47
N SER A 9 -38.70 -34.00 -0.42
CA SER A 9 -37.88 -33.91 0.78
C SER A 9 -36.38 -34.07 0.49
N LYS A 10 -36.01 -35.08 -0.31
CA LYS A 10 -34.61 -35.30 -0.72
C LYS A 10 -34.05 -34.15 -1.56
N ARG A 11 -34.84 -33.58 -2.47
CA ARG A 11 -34.45 -32.41 -3.29
C ARG A 11 -34.28 -31.14 -2.44
N SER A 12 -35.18 -30.91 -1.49
CA SER A 12 -35.10 -29.77 -0.57
C SER A 12 -33.90 -29.87 0.37
N PHE A 13 -33.59 -31.08 0.85
CA PHE A 13 -32.41 -31.32 1.69
C PHE A 13 -31.12 -31.07 0.90
N MET A 14 -31.03 -31.59 -0.33
CA MET A 14 -29.86 -31.40 -1.21
C MET A 14 -29.62 -29.92 -1.57
N ALA A 15 -30.69 -29.18 -1.88
CA ALA A 15 -30.61 -27.76 -2.19
C ALA A 15 -30.17 -26.93 -0.97
N SER A 16 -30.69 -27.23 0.23
CA SER A 16 -30.30 -26.54 1.46
C SER A 16 -28.84 -26.82 1.84
N THR A 17 -28.37 -28.06 1.66
CA THR A 17 -26.95 -28.40 1.88
C THR A 17 -26.02 -27.73 0.88
N MET A 18 -26.43 -27.60 -0.40
CA MET A 18 -25.63 -26.87 -1.39
C MET A 18 -25.53 -25.39 -1.05
N LEU A 19 -26.62 -24.76 -0.61
CA LEU A 19 -26.64 -23.35 -0.21
C LEU A 19 -25.74 -23.11 1.02
N LEU A 20 -25.83 -23.98 2.02
CA LEU A 20 -24.99 -23.93 3.23
C LEU A 20 -23.52 -24.12 2.88
N PHE A 21 -23.21 -25.03 1.95
CA PHE A 21 -21.84 -25.29 1.52
C PHE A 21 -21.26 -24.12 0.71
N SER A 22 -22.04 -23.50 -0.19
CA SER A 22 -21.62 -22.29 -0.88
C SER A 22 -21.43 -21.10 0.06
N LEU A 23 -22.29 -20.97 1.08
CA LEU A 23 -22.13 -19.94 2.11
C LEU A 23 -20.88 -20.22 2.98
N LEU A 24 -20.64 -21.48 3.34
CA LEU A 24 -19.45 -21.91 4.08
C LEU A 24 -18.16 -21.68 3.27
N MET A 25 -18.17 -21.96 1.96
CA MET A 25 -17.04 -21.69 1.06
C MET A 25 -16.83 -20.19 0.83
N ALA A 26 -17.87 -19.36 0.87
CA ALA A 26 -17.74 -17.90 0.86
C ALA A 26 -17.13 -17.36 2.17
N ILE A 27 -17.38 -18.04 3.30
CA ILE A 27 -16.80 -17.69 4.61
C ILE A 27 -15.36 -18.23 4.75
N LEU A 28 -15.03 -19.35 4.10
CA LEU A 28 -13.67 -19.88 3.93
C LEU A 28 -12.94 -19.11 2.82
N SER A 29 -12.81 -17.80 2.99
CA SER A 29 -11.84 -17.02 2.23
C SER A 29 -10.45 -17.38 2.73
N THR A 30 -9.87 -18.46 2.23
CA THR A 30 -8.43 -18.67 2.35
C THR A 30 -7.78 -17.63 1.45
N THR A 31 -7.27 -16.55 2.04
CA THR A 31 -6.32 -15.68 1.36
C THR A 31 -5.10 -16.53 1.01
N SER A 32 -5.05 -17.00 -0.24
CA SER A 32 -3.81 -17.53 -0.79
C SER A 32 -2.73 -16.47 -0.62
N ALA A 33 -1.51 -16.89 -0.29
CA ALA A 33 -0.37 -15.98 -0.32
C ALA A 33 -0.34 -15.28 -1.68
N GLN A 34 -0.36 -13.95 -1.63
CA GLN A 34 -0.28 -13.11 -2.81
C GLN A 34 1.19 -12.87 -3.12
N ILE A 35 1.66 -13.37 -4.27
CA ILE A 35 3.05 -13.20 -4.72
C ILE A 35 3.07 -12.16 -5.84
N GLY A 36 3.95 -11.18 -5.70
CA GLY A 36 4.25 -10.18 -6.72
C GLY A 36 5.72 -10.20 -7.11
N VAL A 37 6.05 -9.44 -8.16
CA VAL A 37 7.43 -9.26 -8.62
C VAL A 37 7.76 -7.77 -8.60
N CYS A 38 8.91 -7.44 -8.01
CA CYS A 38 9.42 -6.08 -8.02
C CYS A 38 10.02 -5.74 -9.39
N TYR A 39 9.71 -4.57 -9.92
CA TYR A 39 10.24 -4.07 -11.18
C TYR A 39 11.21 -2.92 -10.90
N GLY A 40 12.51 -3.25 -10.93
CA GLY A 40 13.60 -2.25 -10.86
C GLY A 40 13.91 -1.67 -12.23
N MET A 41 14.16 -0.36 -12.28
CA MET A 41 14.31 0.38 -13.54
C MET A 41 15.70 0.99 -13.75
N LEU A 42 16.63 0.75 -12.83
CA LEU A 42 18.03 1.17 -12.94
C LEU A 42 18.81 0.23 -13.88
N GLY A 43 18.41 0.18 -15.16
CA GLY A 43 19.07 -0.61 -16.20
C GLY A 43 18.96 0.05 -17.57
N ASN A 44 20.08 0.07 -18.31
CA ASN A 44 20.15 0.67 -19.65
C ASN A 44 19.82 -0.32 -20.79
N ASN A 45 19.47 -1.56 -20.45
CA ASN A 45 19.16 -2.65 -21.38
C ASN A 45 17.79 -3.30 -21.10
N LEU A 46 16.93 -2.63 -20.31
CA LEU A 46 15.61 -3.14 -19.97
C LEU A 46 14.64 -2.99 -21.15
N PRO A 47 13.66 -3.91 -21.32
CA PRO A 47 12.62 -3.76 -22.33
C PRO A 47 11.76 -2.51 -22.13
N PRO A 48 11.05 -2.03 -23.16
CA PRO A 48 10.02 -1.01 -23.02
C PRO A 48 8.94 -1.41 -22.01
N ARG A 49 8.35 -0.41 -21.33
CA ARG A 49 7.41 -0.63 -20.22
C ARG A 49 6.19 -1.46 -20.64
N PRO A 50 5.56 -1.22 -21.80
CA PRO A 50 4.47 -2.08 -22.27
C PRO A 50 4.87 -3.54 -22.47
N GLU A 51 6.10 -3.83 -22.91
CA GLU A 51 6.58 -5.20 -23.07
C GLU A 51 6.81 -5.88 -21.72
N VAL A 52 7.30 -5.16 -20.71
CA VAL A 52 7.39 -5.67 -19.34
C VAL A 52 6.00 -5.98 -18.78
N ILE A 53 5.01 -5.12 -19.00
CA ILE A 53 3.62 -5.38 -18.60
C ILE A 53 3.03 -6.58 -19.36
N ALA A 54 3.37 -6.76 -20.64
CA ALA A 54 2.99 -7.95 -21.40
C ALA A 54 3.59 -9.23 -20.79
N LEU A 55 4.85 -9.19 -20.34
CA LEU A 55 5.48 -10.31 -19.62
C LEU A 55 4.74 -10.63 -18.31
N TYR A 56 4.38 -9.62 -17.51
CA TYR A 56 3.60 -9.85 -16.28
C TYR A 56 2.29 -10.57 -16.58
N ASN A 57 1.57 -10.16 -17.63
CA ASN A 57 0.34 -10.82 -18.06
C ASN A 57 0.59 -12.24 -18.57
N GLN A 58 1.60 -12.44 -19.42
CA GLN A 58 1.97 -13.74 -19.98
C GLN A 58 2.26 -14.78 -18.89
N TYR A 59 2.95 -14.36 -17.82
CA TYR A 59 3.33 -15.24 -16.71
C TYR A 59 2.35 -15.19 -15.54
N ASN A 60 1.16 -14.58 -15.71
CA ASN A 60 0.13 -14.49 -14.67
C ASN A 60 0.64 -13.84 -13.36
N ILE A 61 1.57 -12.89 -13.46
CA ILE A 61 2.04 -12.09 -12.33
C ILE A 61 1.05 -10.94 -12.13
N ARG A 62 0.27 -11.01 -11.05
CA ARG A 62 -0.83 -10.06 -10.80
C ARG A 62 -0.49 -8.92 -9.85
N ARG A 63 0.72 -8.88 -9.30
CA ARG A 63 1.16 -7.80 -8.41
C ARG A 63 2.54 -7.31 -8.82
N MET A 64 2.65 -6.01 -9.00
CA MET A 64 3.88 -5.31 -9.31
C MET A 64 4.23 -4.37 -8.18
N ARG A 65 5.52 -4.31 -7.81
CA ARG A 65 6.06 -3.23 -6.96
C ARG A 65 7.08 -2.45 -7.76
N LEU A 66 6.81 -1.16 -7.96
CA LEU A 66 7.78 -0.22 -8.50
C LEU A 66 8.68 0.28 -7.38
N TYR A 67 9.98 0.41 -7.64
CA TYR A 67 10.92 1.06 -6.70
C TYR A 67 10.94 2.57 -6.88
N ASP A 68 10.82 3.02 -8.12
CA ASP A 68 10.86 4.42 -8.51
C ASP A 68 9.58 4.77 -9.28
N PRO A 69 9.08 6.00 -9.16
CA PRO A 69 7.94 6.44 -9.95
C PRO A 69 8.27 6.53 -11.46
N ASP A 70 7.61 5.72 -12.29
CA ASP A 70 7.76 5.75 -13.76
C ASP A 70 6.40 5.87 -14.47
N GLN A 71 6.21 7.01 -15.14
CA GLN A 71 4.96 7.35 -15.82
C GLN A 71 4.63 6.35 -16.93
N ALA A 72 5.62 5.84 -17.66
CA ALA A 72 5.37 4.90 -18.75
C ALA A 72 4.89 3.54 -18.23
N ALA A 73 5.40 3.09 -17.07
CA ALA A 73 4.95 1.89 -16.38
C ALA A 73 3.54 2.07 -15.84
N LEU A 74 3.26 3.18 -15.15
CA LEU A 74 1.91 3.49 -14.65
C LEU A 74 0.88 3.60 -15.78
N GLN A 75 1.23 4.22 -16.91
CA GLN A 75 0.38 4.27 -18.09
C GLN A 75 0.15 2.88 -18.69
N ALA A 76 1.21 2.05 -18.78
CA ALA A 76 1.11 0.69 -19.30
C ALA A 76 0.30 -0.24 -18.38
N LEU A 77 0.29 0.00 -17.08
CA LEU A 77 -0.57 -0.69 -16.11
C LEU A 77 -2.05 -0.32 -16.28
N GLY A 78 -2.35 0.86 -16.83
CA GLY A 78 -3.71 1.33 -17.07
C GLY A 78 -4.54 0.33 -17.88
N GLY A 79 -5.68 -0.09 -17.34
CA GLY A 79 -6.57 -1.05 -17.98
C GLY A 79 -6.15 -2.52 -17.87
N THR A 80 -5.05 -2.82 -17.17
CA THR A 80 -4.68 -4.19 -16.80
C THR A 80 -5.31 -4.60 -15.47
N ASN A 81 -5.19 -5.88 -15.12
CA ASN A 81 -5.53 -6.40 -13.79
C ASN A 81 -4.26 -6.70 -12.95
N ILE A 82 -3.16 -6.02 -13.26
CA ILE A 82 -1.95 -6.06 -12.44
C ILE A 82 -2.10 -4.99 -11.37
N GLU A 83 -2.11 -5.43 -10.12
CA GLU A 83 -2.23 -4.55 -8.97
C GLU A 83 -0.88 -3.88 -8.65
N ASP A 84 -0.98 -2.60 -8.33
CA ASP A 84 0.07 -1.68 -7.91
C ASP A 84 -0.42 -0.92 -6.65
N ILE A 85 0.49 -0.24 -5.94
CA ILE A 85 0.12 0.62 -4.82
C ILE A 85 -0.42 1.96 -5.33
N SER A 86 -1.73 2.16 -5.19
CA SER A 86 -2.37 3.42 -5.58
C SER A 86 -1.76 4.63 -4.87
N LEU A 87 -1.69 5.76 -5.59
CA LEU A 87 -1.21 7.02 -5.02
C LEU A 87 -2.04 7.45 -3.79
N ASN A 88 -3.36 7.24 -3.81
CA ASN A 88 -4.23 7.60 -2.69
C ASN A 88 -3.91 6.78 -1.43
N TYR A 89 -3.62 5.48 -1.59
CA TYR A 89 -3.22 4.61 -0.48
C TYR A 89 -1.88 5.04 0.12
N ALA A 90 -0.94 5.50 -0.71
CA ALA A 90 0.34 6.03 -0.26
C ALA A 90 0.22 7.41 0.42
N LEU A 91 -0.74 8.25 0.00
CA LEU A 91 -0.94 9.63 0.48
C LEU A 91 -1.92 9.75 1.66
N PHE A 92 -2.35 8.64 2.28
CA PHE A 92 -3.39 8.65 3.33
C PHE A 92 -4.74 9.22 2.85
N ALA A 93 -5.06 9.09 1.56
CA ALA A 93 -6.20 9.72 0.92
C ALA A 93 -7.27 8.72 0.43
N ASP A 94 -7.12 7.43 0.77
CA ASP A 94 -8.11 6.42 0.37
C ASP A 94 -9.32 6.43 1.33
N PRO A 95 -10.55 6.65 0.83
CA PRO A 95 -11.74 6.72 1.68
C PRO A 95 -12.17 5.36 2.23
N ALA A 96 -11.69 4.26 1.65
CA ALA A 96 -12.05 2.90 2.04
C ALA A 96 -10.78 2.11 2.46
N PRO A 97 -10.94 1.03 3.25
CA PRO A 97 -9.83 0.11 3.49
C PRO A 97 -9.36 -0.50 2.18
N VAL A 98 -8.06 -0.42 1.91
CA VAL A 98 -7.42 -1.04 0.74
C VAL A 98 -6.98 -2.47 1.05
N VAL A 99 -6.54 -2.71 2.30
CA VAL A 99 -6.14 -4.04 2.77
C VAL A 99 -6.92 -4.41 4.03
N GLN A 100 -7.49 -5.62 4.02
CA GLN A 100 -8.14 -6.25 5.16
C GLN A 100 -7.27 -7.41 5.65
N ASP A 101 -6.76 -7.33 6.89
CA ASP A 101 -6.00 -8.41 7.54
C ASP A 101 -6.73 -8.85 8.83
N GLY A 102 -7.57 -9.86 8.71
CA GLY A 102 -8.44 -10.29 9.80
C GLY A 102 -9.37 -9.15 10.24
N SER A 103 -9.24 -8.69 11.48
CA SER A 103 -9.99 -7.53 12.00
C SER A 103 -9.32 -6.18 11.71
N LEU A 104 -8.08 -6.17 11.21
CA LEU A 104 -7.32 -4.95 10.93
C LEU A 104 -7.67 -4.43 9.53
N GLN A 105 -7.94 -3.13 9.45
CA GLN A 105 -8.29 -2.42 8.23
C GLN A 105 -7.23 -1.37 7.95
N TYR A 106 -6.59 -1.45 6.79
CA TYR A 106 -5.54 -0.53 6.39
C TYR A 106 -6.05 0.41 5.29
N HIS A 107 -6.15 1.69 5.63
CA HIS A 107 -6.54 2.77 4.73
C HIS A 107 -5.33 3.48 4.09
N ASN A 108 -4.13 3.25 4.62
CA ASN A 108 -2.90 3.82 4.10
C ASN A 108 -1.75 2.79 4.13
N LEU A 109 -0.77 3.00 3.26
CA LEU A 109 0.40 2.12 3.11
C LEU A 109 1.32 2.18 4.34
N PHE A 110 1.43 3.35 4.98
CA PHE A 110 2.30 3.55 6.14
C PHE A 110 1.96 2.61 7.29
N ASP A 111 0.67 2.49 7.62
CA ASP A 111 0.18 1.58 8.65
C ASP A 111 0.46 0.11 8.30
N ALA A 112 0.23 -0.27 7.04
CA ALA A 112 0.46 -1.64 6.60
C ALA A 112 1.95 -2.02 6.71
N ILE A 113 2.87 -1.11 6.36
CA ILE A 113 4.31 -1.33 6.51
C ILE A 113 4.69 -1.41 7.99
N LEU A 114 4.24 -0.45 8.81
CA LEU A 114 4.60 -0.38 10.22
C LEU A 114 4.06 -1.59 11.01
N ASP A 115 2.82 -2.00 10.76
CA ASP A 115 2.23 -3.16 11.42
C ASP A 115 2.84 -4.48 10.98
N ALA A 116 3.34 -4.57 9.73
CA ALA A 116 4.14 -5.71 9.30
C ALA A 116 5.43 -5.83 10.12
N VAL A 117 6.10 -4.71 10.43
CA VAL A 117 7.28 -4.71 11.33
C VAL A 117 6.89 -5.08 12.75
N TYR A 118 5.81 -4.51 13.30
CA TYR A 118 5.32 -4.91 14.62
C TYR A 118 4.99 -6.41 14.71
N ALA A 119 4.35 -6.97 13.68
CA ALA A 119 4.04 -8.40 13.62
C ALA A 119 5.32 -9.27 13.57
N ALA A 120 6.35 -8.81 12.86
CA ALA A 120 7.65 -9.49 12.81
C ALA A 120 8.37 -9.44 14.18
N LEU A 121 8.36 -8.29 14.84
CA LEU A 121 8.93 -8.12 16.18
C LEU A 121 8.22 -9.01 17.20
N GLU A 122 6.89 -9.05 17.18
CA GLU A 122 6.09 -9.90 18.06
C GLU A 122 6.47 -11.38 17.91
N LYS A 123 6.58 -11.87 16.66
CA LYS A 123 7.01 -13.25 16.37
C LYS A 123 8.46 -13.53 16.81
N SER A 124 9.28 -12.50 16.93
CA SER A 124 10.69 -12.61 17.37
C SER A 124 10.88 -12.38 18.87
N GLY A 125 9.80 -12.26 19.65
CA GLY A 125 9.84 -12.00 21.10
C GLY A 125 10.00 -10.51 21.49
N GLY A 126 10.02 -9.61 20.51
CA GLY A 126 10.15 -8.16 20.67
C GLY A 126 8.82 -7.40 20.71
N GLY A 127 7.69 -8.04 21.02
CA GLY A 127 6.35 -7.43 20.93
C GLY A 127 6.10 -6.21 21.83
N ASN A 128 6.98 -5.96 22.80
CA ASN A 128 6.97 -4.81 23.70
C ASN A 128 7.85 -3.65 23.23
N LEU A 129 8.62 -3.82 22.14
CA LEU A 129 9.43 -2.74 21.57
C LEU A 129 8.52 -1.72 20.90
N GLU A 130 8.82 -0.44 21.15
CA GLU A 130 8.22 0.68 20.44
C GLU A 130 9.09 1.01 19.22
N ILE A 131 8.45 1.33 18.09
CA ILE A 131 9.14 1.69 16.86
C ILE A 131 9.13 3.22 16.75
N VAL A 132 10.31 3.78 16.51
CA VAL A 132 10.50 5.16 16.05
C VAL A 132 10.65 5.14 14.54
N ILE A 133 9.90 5.98 13.84
CA ILE A 133 10.05 6.20 12.40
C ILE A 133 11.14 7.24 12.20
N SER A 134 12.37 6.79 11.96
CA SER A 134 13.54 7.67 11.86
C SER A 134 13.56 8.54 10.60
N GLU A 135 12.88 8.13 9.53
CA GLU A 135 12.76 8.89 8.29
C GLU A 135 11.45 8.54 7.59
N SER A 136 10.71 9.55 7.14
CA SER A 136 9.59 9.41 6.22
C SER A 136 9.30 10.73 5.53
N GLY A 137 9.02 10.74 4.23
CA GLY A 137 8.80 11.97 3.48
C GLY A 137 8.40 11.72 2.03
N TRP A 138 8.16 12.80 1.30
CA TRP A 138 7.76 12.75 -0.11
C TRP A 138 8.38 13.90 -0.90
N PRO A 139 9.01 13.63 -2.07
CA PRO A 139 9.73 14.63 -2.83
C PRO A 139 8.78 15.55 -3.62
N THR A 140 9.16 16.82 -3.76
CA THR A 140 8.33 17.79 -4.49
C THR A 140 8.56 17.81 -6.00
N ASP A 141 9.63 17.19 -6.48
CA ASP A 141 10.04 17.19 -7.89
C ASP A 141 11.05 16.05 -8.15
N GLY A 142 11.47 15.90 -9.41
CA GLY A 142 12.53 14.99 -9.84
C GLY A 142 12.05 13.63 -10.37
N GLY A 143 10.75 13.46 -10.62
CA GLY A 143 10.22 12.24 -11.20
C GLY A 143 8.69 12.20 -11.34
N THR A 144 8.17 11.00 -11.57
CA THR A 144 6.72 10.78 -11.63
C THR A 144 6.12 10.89 -10.21
N ALA A 145 4.91 11.41 -10.05
CA ALA A 145 4.25 11.56 -8.75
C ALA A 145 5.02 12.36 -7.67
N THR A 146 6.14 13.00 -8.02
CA THR A 146 6.90 13.92 -7.17
C THR A 146 6.40 15.34 -7.44
N THR A 147 5.49 15.84 -6.61
CA THR A 147 4.90 17.18 -6.79
C THR A 147 4.81 17.89 -5.44
N VAL A 148 4.81 19.22 -5.47
CA VAL A 148 4.56 20.04 -4.27
C VAL A 148 3.23 19.66 -3.60
N ASP A 149 2.18 19.38 -4.38
CA ASP A 149 0.88 19.01 -3.84
C ASP A 149 0.86 17.62 -3.19
N ASN A 150 1.55 16.63 -3.78
CA ASN A 150 1.68 15.30 -3.20
C ASN A 150 2.52 15.35 -1.92
N ALA A 151 3.64 16.09 -1.94
CA ALA A 151 4.48 16.26 -0.76
C ALA A 151 3.75 16.96 0.38
N ARG A 152 3.01 18.03 0.07
CA ARG A 152 2.15 18.73 1.03
C ARG A 152 1.11 17.78 1.63
N THR A 153 0.42 17.01 0.79
CA THR A 153 -0.61 16.05 1.22
C THR A 153 0.01 14.99 2.13
N TYR A 154 1.07 14.31 1.67
CA TYR A 154 1.72 13.24 2.42
C TYR A 154 2.20 13.71 3.80
N ASN A 155 3.00 14.79 3.84
CA ASN A 155 3.62 15.21 5.09
C ASN A 155 2.59 15.76 6.09
N ASN A 156 1.58 16.52 5.65
CA ASN A 156 0.53 16.98 6.57
C ASN A 156 -0.34 15.82 7.07
N ASN A 157 -0.70 14.87 6.20
CA ASN A 157 -1.48 13.71 6.61
C ASN A 157 -0.68 12.81 7.57
N LEU A 158 0.61 12.58 7.30
CA LEU A 158 1.50 11.85 8.20
C LEU A 158 1.53 12.52 9.59
N ILE A 159 1.74 13.84 9.66
CA ILE A 159 1.76 14.58 10.94
C ILE A 159 0.47 14.39 11.74
N GLN A 160 -0.70 14.45 11.09
CA GLN A 160 -1.95 14.24 11.80
C GLN A 160 -2.16 12.77 12.18
N HIS A 161 -1.80 11.86 11.30
CA HIS A 161 -1.98 10.42 11.48
C HIS A 161 -1.16 9.86 12.64
N VAL A 162 0.12 10.22 12.74
CA VAL A 162 1.03 9.67 13.77
C VAL A 162 0.64 10.04 15.21
N LYS A 163 -0.33 10.93 15.40
CA LYS A 163 -0.93 11.23 16.72
C LYS A 163 -1.85 10.10 17.21
N GLY A 164 -2.37 9.25 16.31
CA GLY A 164 -3.39 8.24 16.61
C GLY A 164 -2.90 6.79 16.71
N GLY A 165 -1.71 6.47 16.18
CA GLY A 165 -1.19 5.11 16.10
C GLY A 165 -1.66 4.35 14.86
N THR A 166 -1.46 3.02 14.86
CA THR A 166 -1.82 2.12 13.75
C THR A 166 -2.99 1.21 14.12
N PRO A 167 -3.60 0.47 13.16
CA PRO A 167 -4.59 -0.55 13.48
C PRO A 167 -4.13 -1.59 14.53
N LYS A 168 -2.89 -2.08 14.48
CA LYS A 168 -2.36 -3.05 15.45
C LYS A 168 -1.96 -2.42 16.79
N LYS A 169 -1.59 -1.14 16.82
CA LYS A 169 -1.19 -0.40 18.03
C LYS A 169 -1.96 0.93 18.12
N PRO A 170 -3.30 0.90 18.28
CA PRO A 170 -4.12 2.10 18.28
C PRO A 170 -3.95 2.92 19.56
N GLY A 171 -4.15 4.24 19.46
CA GLY A 171 -4.17 5.15 20.60
C GLY A 171 -2.79 5.51 21.17
N LYS A 172 -1.71 5.10 20.49
CA LYS A 172 -0.33 5.46 20.85
C LYS A 172 0.27 6.34 19.76
N PRO A 173 0.71 7.57 20.09
CA PRO A 173 1.47 8.39 19.16
C PRO A 173 2.75 7.68 18.70
N ILE A 174 3.12 7.88 17.44
CA ILE A 174 4.31 7.27 16.81
C ILE A 174 5.36 8.36 16.66
N GLU A 175 6.47 8.25 17.39
CA GLU A 175 7.60 9.16 17.20
C GLU A 175 8.11 9.05 15.76
N THR A 176 8.11 10.19 15.06
CA THR A 176 8.32 10.23 13.61
C THR A 176 9.14 11.45 13.21
N TYR A 177 10.17 11.23 12.39
CA TYR A 177 11.05 12.26 11.86
C TYR A 177 10.77 12.42 10.36
N ILE A 178 10.30 13.61 9.97
CA ILE A 178 10.04 13.91 8.57
C ILE A 178 11.37 14.12 7.85
N PHE A 179 11.58 13.36 6.79
CA PHE A 179 12.70 13.51 5.89
C PHE A 179 12.31 14.46 4.73
N ALA A 180 12.93 15.64 4.57
CA ALA A 180 13.99 16.23 5.38
C ALA A 180 13.81 17.74 5.54
N LEU A 181 14.72 18.39 6.27
CA LEU A 181 14.63 19.84 6.48
C LEU A 181 14.87 20.63 5.18
N PHE A 182 15.90 20.28 4.41
CA PHE A 182 16.29 20.99 3.20
C PHE A 182 16.41 20.05 2.00
N ASP A 183 16.28 20.60 0.80
CA ASP A 183 16.68 19.95 -0.45
C ASP A 183 18.20 19.71 -0.49
N GLU A 184 18.61 18.52 -0.91
CA GLU A 184 20.00 18.06 -0.90
C GLU A 184 20.51 17.84 -2.35
N ASN A 185 20.95 18.91 -3.00
CA ASN A 185 21.24 18.95 -4.44
C ASN A 185 22.37 18.03 -4.94
N ASN A 186 23.20 17.49 -4.05
CA ASN A 186 24.28 16.56 -4.39
C ASN A 186 23.84 15.09 -4.43
N LYS A 187 22.59 14.78 -4.07
CA LYS A 187 22.08 13.40 -4.10
C LYS A 187 21.70 12.98 -5.51
N GLU A 188 21.65 11.68 -5.73
CA GLU A 188 21.14 11.06 -6.95
C GLU A 188 20.31 9.84 -6.55
N PRO A 189 19.28 9.45 -7.33
CA PRO A 189 18.79 10.07 -8.57
C PRO A 189 18.05 11.41 -8.34
N GLU A 190 17.58 12.07 -9.40
CA GLU A 190 17.06 13.45 -9.34
C GLU A 190 16.00 13.69 -8.24
N TYR A 191 15.04 12.79 -8.02
CA TYR A 191 14.02 12.97 -6.97
C TYR A 191 14.58 13.02 -5.54
N GLU A 192 15.76 12.44 -5.27
CA GLU A 192 16.43 12.50 -3.96
C GLU A 192 16.84 13.92 -3.57
N LYS A 193 16.94 14.83 -4.55
CA LYS A 193 17.31 16.22 -4.32
C LYS A 193 16.17 17.06 -3.73
N HIS A 194 14.93 16.56 -3.73
CA HIS A 194 13.71 17.37 -3.57
C HIS A 194 12.83 17.02 -2.36
N PHE A 195 13.37 16.32 -1.36
CA PHE A 195 12.66 15.92 -0.13
C PHE A 195 12.52 17.03 0.93
N GLY A 196 13.16 18.18 0.75
CA GLY A 196 13.15 19.25 1.73
C GLY A 196 11.74 19.78 2.00
N LEU A 197 11.44 20.08 3.27
CA LEU A 197 10.33 20.97 3.64
C LEU A 197 10.64 22.42 3.23
N PHE A 198 11.91 22.79 3.29
CA PHE A 198 12.42 24.12 2.92
C PHE A 198 13.39 24.00 1.73
N SER A 199 13.40 25.04 0.92
CA SER A 199 14.50 25.26 -0.02
C SER A 199 15.73 25.83 0.71
N PRO A 200 16.95 25.77 0.13
CA PRO A 200 18.17 26.24 0.81
C PRO A 200 18.17 27.73 1.19
N ASN A 201 17.32 28.55 0.57
CA ASN A 201 17.13 29.95 0.94
C ASN A 201 16.19 30.15 2.16
N LYS A 202 15.80 29.04 2.82
CA LYS A 202 14.92 28.96 4.01
C LYS A 202 13.44 29.26 3.72
N GLN A 203 13.04 29.38 2.46
CA GLN A 203 11.63 29.48 2.11
C GLN A 203 10.98 28.10 2.19
N LEU A 204 9.85 28.05 2.89
CA LEU A 204 9.02 26.86 3.01
C LEU A 204 8.41 26.53 1.63
N LYS A 205 8.50 25.27 1.20
CA LYS A 205 8.05 24.85 -0.13
C LYS A 205 6.53 24.72 -0.22
N TYR A 206 5.87 24.42 0.90
CA TYR A 206 4.43 24.31 1.03
C TYR A 206 4.00 24.47 2.49
N PRO A 207 2.77 24.96 2.77
CA PRO A 207 2.26 25.02 4.14
C PRO A 207 2.32 23.65 4.82
N VAL A 208 2.97 23.60 5.99
CA VAL A 208 3.09 22.41 6.84
C VAL A 208 2.73 22.82 8.26
N ASN A 209 1.89 22.02 8.93
CA ASN A 209 1.50 22.27 10.31
C ASN A 209 1.93 21.10 11.21
N PHE A 210 2.91 21.35 12.07
CA PHE A 210 3.42 20.40 13.06
C PHE A 210 2.56 20.32 14.33
N ASN A 211 1.63 21.26 14.54
CA ASN A 211 0.77 21.33 15.71
C ASN A 211 -0.56 20.59 15.48
#